data_AF-A0AAD9TXI1-F1
#
_entry.id   AF-A0AAD9TXI1-F1
#
_cell.length_a   1.000
_cell.length_b   1.000
_cell.length_c   1.000
_cell.angle_alpha   90.00
_cell.angle_beta   90.00
_cell.angle_gamma   90.00
#
_symmetry.space_group_name_H-M   'P 1'
#
loop_
_entity.id
_entity.type
_entity.pdbx_description
1 polymer ?
#
loop_
_entity_poly.entity_id
_entity_poly.type
_entity_poly.pdbx_seq_one_letter_code
_entity_poly.pdbx_strand_id
1 'polypeptide(L)'
;MFEVCSCIRDSVSKLLHVCCIPKDVIGFYDDCMLRFSNRSIFGTVEVAPRYRMINLENVTSLDQVNQALRNLLDGLRRKAASGGSLGKLIRRQKRICTGLKNVIRACSVHS
;
A
#
# COMPACT_ATOMS: atom_id res chain seq x y z
N MET A 1 6.73 -8.22 -12.85
CA MET A 1 7.69 -8.38 -11.75
C MET A 1 8.68 -7.21 -11.68
N PHE A 2 9.21 -6.75 -12.82
CA PHE A 2 10.18 -5.65 -12.92
C PHE A 2 9.66 -4.29 -12.39
N GLU A 3 8.44 -3.88 -12.78
CA GLU A 3 7.90 -2.56 -12.39
C GLU A 3 7.62 -2.44 -10.89
N VAL A 4 7.07 -3.49 -10.27
CA VAL A 4 6.81 -3.55 -8.83
C VAL A 4 8.12 -3.40 -8.04
N CYS A 5 9.20 -4.03 -8.50
CA CYS A 5 10.51 -3.92 -7.85
C CYS A 5 11.12 -2.51 -7.98
N SER A 6 10.87 -1.81 -9.09
CA SER A 6 11.29 -0.41 -9.24
C SER A 6 10.56 0.50 -8.26
N CYS A 7 9.22 0.42 -8.21
CA CYS A 7 8.41 1.22 -7.29
C CYS A 7 8.81 0.97 -5.83
N ILE A 8 9.01 -0.30 -5.45
CA ILE A 8 9.46 -0.65 -4.09
C ILE A 8 10.81 -0.03 -3.77
N ARG A 9 11.80 -0.12 -4.67
CA ARG A 9 13.14 0.42 -4.42
C ARG A 9 13.12 1.93 -4.21
N ASP A 10 12.40 2.66 -5.06
CA ASP A 10 12.32 4.13 -5.00
C ASP A 10 11.59 4.58 -3.74
N SER A 11 10.51 3.87 -3.39
CA SER A 11 9.75 4.08 -2.17
C SER A 11 10.59 3.87 -0.92
N VAL A 12 11.33 2.75 -0.86
CA VAL A 12 12.22 2.48 0.27
C VAL A 12 13.33 3.52 0.37
N SER A 13 13.91 3.95 -0.75
CA SER A 13 14.92 5.02 -0.76
C SER A 13 14.39 6.31 -0.13
N LYS A 14 13.19 6.75 -0.54
CA LYS A 14 12.49 7.91 0.05
C LYS A 14 12.22 7.73 1.55
N LEU A 15 11.79 6.54 1.98
CA LEU A 15 11.50 6.25 3.38
C LEU A 15 12.76 6.20 4.27
N LEU A 16 13.90 5.72 3.75
CA LEU A 16 15.16 5.68 4.50
C LEU A 16 15.73 7.07 4.75
N HIS A 17 15.48 8.04 3.86
CA HIS A 17 15.90 9.44 4.04
C HIS A 17 15.18 10.15 5.20
N VAL A 18 14.03 9.65 5.68
CA VAL A 18 13.19 10.30 6.71
C VAL A 18 13.55 9.88 8.16
N CYS A 19 14.63 9.12 8.36
CA CYS A 19 15.14 8.64 9.66
C CYS A 19 14.31 7.52 10.34
N CYS A 20 15.03 6.64 11.05
CA CYS A 20 14.61 5.33 11.57
C CYS A 20 13.86 5.38 12.93
N ILE A 21 12.78 6.16 13.05
CA ILE A 21 12.05 6.32 14.34
C ILE A 21 10.54 5.98 14.30
N PRO A 22 9.79 5.96 13.18
CA PRO A 22 8.35 5.67 13.27
C PRO A 22 8.08 4.22 13.67
N LYS A 23 7.20 4.00 14.66
CA LYS A 23 6.71 2.67 15.05
C LYS A 23 5.93 1.97 13.93
N ASP A 24 5.35 2.78 13.03
CA ASP A 24 4.61 2.39 11.83
C ASP A 24 4.97 3.35 10.69
N VAL A 25 5.22 2.82 9.49
CA VAL A 25 5.47 3.58 8.26
C VAL A 25 4.53 3.09 7.18
N ILE A 26 3.87 4.01 6.50
CA ILE A 26 3.06 3.73 5.33
C ILE A 26 3.40 4.70 4.20
N GLY A 27 3.62 4.17 3.00
CA GLY A 27 3.83 4.94 1.79
C GLY A 27 2.83 4.48 0.72
N PHE A 28 2.12 5.43 0.14
CA PHE A 28 1.21 5.20 -0.99
C PHE A 28 1.84 5.84 -2.22
N TYR A 29 2.03 5.03 -3.26
CA TYR A 29 2.51 5.43 -4.58
C TYR A 29 1.55 4.85 -5.62
N ASP A 30 1.54 5.42 -6.82
CA ASP A 30 0.57 5.07 -7.87
C ASP A 30 0.56 3.57 -8.17
N ASP A 31 1.75 2.95 -8.22
CA ASP A 31 1.92 1.54 -8.57
C ASP A 31 2.21 0.62 -7.38
N CYS A 32 2.47 1.18 -6.18
CA CYS A 32 2.77 0.36 -5.01
C CYS A 32 2.42 1.03 -3.66
N MET A 33 2.05 0.19 -2.70
CA MET A 33 1.91 0.59 -1.30
C MET A 33 2.94 -0.17 -0.45
N LEU A 34 3.68 0.55 0.38
CA LEU A 34 4.58 -0.04 1.36
C LEU A 34 4.04 0.20 2.77
N ARG A 35 4.01 -0.85 3.58
CA ARG A 35 3.59 -0.77 4.98
C ARG A 35 4.54 -1.56 5.87
N PHE A 36 5.18 -0.85 6.80
CA PHE A 36 6.02 -1.43 7.83
C PHE A 36 5.44 -1.10 9.20
N SER A 37 5.51 -2.08 10.09
CA SER A 37 5.08 -1.93 11.48
C SER A 37 5.99 -2.76 12.36
N ASN A 38 6.21 -2.31 13.59
CA ASN A 38 6.93 -3.12 14.58
C ASN A 38 6.05 -4.25 15.16
N ARG A 39 4.71 -4.18 14.97
CA ARG A 39 3.79 -5.29 15.28
C ARG A 39 3.52 -6.14 14.03
N SER A 40 3.06 -7.37 14.25
CA SER A 40 2.55 -8.18 13.14
C SER A 40 1.27 -7.56 12.59
N ILE A 41 1.26 -7.24 11.31
CA ILE A 41 0.10 -6.73 10.56
C ILE A 41 -0.47 -7.77 9.58
N PHE A 42 0.12 -8.97 9.54
CA PHE A 42 -0.29 -10.05 8.65
C PHE A 42 -1.53 -10.76 9.19
N GLY A 43 -2.52 -11.00 8.32
CA GLY A 43 -3.78 -11.65 8.70
C GLY A 43 -4.69 -10.79 9.59
N THR A 44 -4.23 -9.60 9.99
CA THR A 44 -5.00 -8.66 10.80
C THR A 44 -5.79 -7.72 9.88
N VAL A 45 -7.10 -7.62 10.11
CA VAL A 45 -7.93 -6.60 9.48
C VAL A 45 -7.74 -5.28 10.24
N GLU A 46 -7.11 -4.31 9.60
CA GLU A 46 -6.95 -2.96 10.14
C GLU A 46 -7.42 -1.92 9.12
N VAL A 47 -8.28 -1.01 9.54
CA VAL A 47 -8.82 0.09 8.71
C VAL A 47 -8.03 1.40 8.84
N ALA A 48 -7.00 1.41 9.68
CA ALA A 48 -6.13 2.56 9.94
C ALA A 48 -4.65 2.12 9.99
N PRO A 49 -3.70 3.02 9.65
CA PRO A 49 -3.91 4.37 9.10
C PRO A 49 -4.44 4.34 7.65
N ARG A 50 -5.25 5.33 7.28
CA ARG A 50 -5.84 5.48 5.94
C ARG A 50 -5.34 6.76 5.27
N TYR A 51 -5.05 6.69 3.98
CA TYR A 51 -4.80 7.87 3.14
C TYR A 51 -6.08 8.22 2.37
N ARG A 52 -6.45 9.49 2.35
CA ARG A 52 -7.65 9.99 1.66
C ARG A 52 -7.24 11.09 0.69
N MET A 53 -7.65 10.96 -0.56
CA MET A 53 -7.69 12.06 -1.50
C MET A 53 -9.12 12.58 -1.57
N ILE A 54 -9.28 13.89 -1.65
CA ILE A 54 -10.58 14.56 -1.69
C ILE A 54 -10.66 15.30 -3.03
N ASN A 55 -11.74 15.08 -3.76
CA ASN A 55 -12.08 15.93 -4.89
C ASN A 55 -12.79 17.18 -4.37
N LEU A 56 -12.33 18.37 -4.77
CA LEU A 56 -12.90 19.66 -4.36
C LEU A 56 -13.87 20.23 -5.40
N GLU A 57 -14.05 19.55 -6.54
CA GLU A 57 -14.95 19.98 -7.60
C GLU A 57 -16.42 19.86 -7.20
N ASN A 58 -17.22 20.82 -7.67
CA ASN A 58 -18.67 20.82 -7.49
C ASN A 58 -19.35 19.81 -8.43
N VAL A 59 -20.42 19.19 -7.95
CA VAL A 59 -21.23 18.25 -8.74
C VAL A 59 -22.66 18.77 -8.88
N THR A 60 -23.18 18.75 -10.11
CA THR A 60 -24.50 19.30 -10.45
C THR A 60 -25.65 18.42 -9.95
N SER A 61 -25.45 17.11 -9.84
CA SER A 61 -26.45 16.16 -9.34
C SER A 61 -25.81 15.16 -8.37
N LEU A 62 -26.06 15.37 -7.08
CA LEU A 62 -25.55 14.50 -6.01
C LEU A 62 -26.12 13.08 -6.10
N ASP A 63 -27.38 12.92 -6.47
CA ASP A 63 -28.04 11.61 -6.52
C ASP A 63 -27.43 10.70 -7.58
N GLN A 64 -27.18 11.23 -8.78
CA GLN A 64 -26.55 10.47 -9.86
C GLN A 64 -25.13 10.03 -9.48
N VAL A 65 -24.35 10.95 -8.90
CA VAL A 65 -22.98 10.66 -8.44
C VAL A 65 -23.00 9.61 -7.33
N ASN A 66 -23.88 9.74 -6.34
CA ASN A 66 -24.00 8.78 -5.24
C ASN A 66 -24.41 7.39 -5.74
N GLN A 67 -25.31 7.30 -6.71
CA GLN A 67 -25.72 6.02 -7.29
C GLN A 67 -24.57 5.38 -8.08
N ALA A 68 -23.88 6.15 -8.93
CA ALA A 68 -22.71 5.67 -9.66
C ALA A 68 -21.59 5.20 -8.72
N LEU A 69 -21.34 5.98 -7.65
CA LEU A 69 -20.34 5.65 -6.62
C LEU A 69 -20.67 4.34 -5.91
N ARG A 70 -21.93 4.13 -5.49
CA ARG A 70 -22.35 2.87 -4.85
C ARG A 70 -22.13 1.67 -5.76
N ASN A 71 -22.58 1.76 -7.01
CA ASN A 71 -22.42 0.69 -7.99
C ASN A 71 -20.94 0.34 -8.23
N LEU A 72 -20.09 1.36 -8.34
CA LEU A 72 -18.64 1.18 -8.48
C LEU A 72 -18.02 0.50 -7.26
N LEU A 73 -18.28 1.03 -6.06
CA LEU A 73 -17.73 0.49 -4.81
C LEU A 73 -18.19 -0.95 -4.55
N ASP A 74 -19.44 -1.28 -4.84
CA ASP A 74 -19.96 -2.63 -4.71
C ASP A 74 -19.30 -3.60 -5.71
N GLY A 75 -19.08 -3.15 -6.94
CA GLY A 75 -18.34 -3.92 -7.95
C GLY A 75 -16.90 -4.20 -7.52
N LEU A 76 -16.19 -3.17 -7.04
CA LEU A 76 -14.82 -3.30 -6.54
C LEU A 76 -14.74 -4.22 -5.31
N ARG A 77 -15.70 -4.12 -4.39
CA ARG A 77 -15.78 -5.00 -3.21
C ARG A 77 -15.89 -6.47 -3.62
N ARG A 78 -16.77 -6.79 -4.58
CA ARG A 78 -16.90 -8.16 -5.11
C ARG A 78 -15.62 -8.64 -5.77
N LYS A 79 -15.00 -7.81 -6.62
CA LYS A 79 -13.73 -8.15 -7.29
C LYS A 79 -12.60 -8.42 -6.30
N ALA A 80 -12.48 -7.59 -5.27
CA ALA A 80 -11.48 -7.77 -4.21
C ALA A 80 -11.72 -9.08 -3.43
N ALA A 81 -12.98 -9.41 -3.11
CA ALA A 81 -13.33 -10.66 -2.43
C ALA A 81 -13.03 -11.91 -3.28
N SER A 82 -13.06 -11.80 -4.61
CA SER A 82 -12.73 -12.89 -5.54
C SER A 82 -11.23 -13.05 -5.83
N GLY A 83 -10.37 -12.14 -5.36
CA GLY A 83 -8.94 -12.16 -5.66
C GLY A 83 -8.18 -13.22 -4.86
N GLY A 84 -7.34 -14.01 -5.55
CA GLY A 84 -6.36 -14.89 -4.91
C GLY A 84 -5.21 -14.12 -4.24
N SER A 85 -4.29 -14.85 -3.60
CA SER A 85 -3.10 -14.27 -2.95
C SER A 85 -2.11 -13.74 -4.00
N LEU A 86 -2.37 -12.56 -4.58
CA LEU A 86 -1.44 -11.90 -5.50
C LEU A 86 -0.09 -11.73 -4.79
N GLY A 87 1.02 -12.09 -5.45
CA GLY A 87 2.37 -12.28 -4.90
C GLY A 87 2.76 -11.31 -3.78
N LYS A 88 2.43 -11.68 -2.54
CA LYS A 88 2.85 -10.97 -1.33
C LYS A 88 4.25 -11.43 -1.00
N LEU A 89 5.23 -10.54 -1.15
CA LEU A 89 6.58 -10.81 -0.66
C LEU A 89 6.60 -10.62 0.86
N ILE A 90 6.78 -11.71 1.61
CA ILE A 90 6.73 -11.70 3.08
C ILE A 90 8.14 -11.78 3.63
N ARG A 91 8.51 -10.83 4.49
CA ARG A 91 9.83 -10.80 5.12
C ARG A 91 9.72 -10.29 6.55
N ARG A 92 10.00 -11.13 7.55
CA ARG A 92 9.98 -10.75 8.98
C ARG A 92 11.29 -10.07 9.38
N GLN A 93 11.24 -8.88 9.97
CA GLN A 93 12.41 -8.19 10.51
C GLN A 93 12.09 -7.42 11.81
N LYS A 94 13.01 -7.47 12.79
CA LYS A 94 12.88 -6.81 14.11
C LYS A 94 13.18 -5.29 14.10
N ARG A 95 13.71 -4.76 13.00
CA ARG A 95 14.07 -3.34 12.84
C ARG A 95 13.62 -2.88 11.45
N ILE A 96 12.81 -1.81 11.39
CA ILE A 96 12.23 -1.28 10.14
C ILE A 96 13.33 -0.97 9.12
N CYS A 97 14.42 -0.31 9.53
CA CYS A 97 15.52 0.03 8.63
C CYS A 97 16.32 -1.18 8.11
N THR A 98 16.44 -2.25 8.92
CA THR A 98 17.01 -3.52 8.43
C THR A 98 16.05 -4.22 7.47
N GLY A 99 14.73 -4.10 7.72
CA GLY A 99 13.72 -4.68 6.84
C GLY A 99 13.63 -4.00 5.48
N LEU A 100 13.63 -2.67 5.47
CA LEU A 100 13.68 -1.86 4.25
C LEU A 100 14.89 -2.22 3.37
N LYS A 101 16.10 -2.33 3.95
CA LYS A 101 17.31 -2.77 3.22
C LYS A 101 17.18 -4.18 2.65
N ASN A 102 16.55 -5.10 3.38
CA ASN A 102 16.32 -6.48 2.94
C ASN A 102 15.27 -6.58 1.82
N VAL A 103 14.28 -5.70 1.81
CA VAL A 103 13.27 -5.61 0.74
C VAL A 103 13.93 -5.12 -0.56
N ILE A 104 14.77 -4.08 -0.52
CA ILE A 104 15.56 -3.66 -1.69
C ILE A 104 16.39 -4.84 -2.23
N ARG A 105 17.10 -5.55 -1.35
CA ARG A 105 17.94 -6.69 -1.76
C ARG A 105 17.12 -7.81 -2.40
N ALA A 106 15.90 -8.07 -1.93
CA ALA A 106 15.03 -9.10 -2.53
C ALA A 106 14.54 -8.71 -3.92
N CYS A 107 14.24 -7.42 -4.12
CA CYS A 107 13.91 -6.85 -5.43
C CYS A 107 15.08 -6.89 -6.43
N SER A 108 16.34 -6.82 -5.95
CA SER A 108 17.55 -6.96 -6.80
C SER A 108 17.89 -8.39 -7.21
N VAL A 109 17.31 -9.42 -6.58
CA VAL A 109 17.58 -10.84 -6.87
C VAL A 109 16.55 -11.45 -7.83
N HIS A 110 15.40 -10.79 -8.01
CA HIS A 110 14.31 -11.23 -8.89
C HIS A 110 14.10 -10.29 -10.10
N SER A 111 15.12 -9.49 -10.42
CA SER A 111 15.27 -8.69 -11.65
C SER A 111 16.13 -9.46 -12.64
#